data_AF-A0A1I5I4C2-F1
#
_entry.id   AF-A0A1I5I4C2-F1
#
_cell.length_a   1.000
_cell.length_b   1.000
_cell.length_c   1.000
_cell.angle_alpha   90.00
_cell.angle_beta   90.00
_cell.angle_gamma   90.00
#
_symmetry.space_group_name_H-M   'P 1'
#
loop_
_entity.id
_entity.type
_entity.pdbx_description
1 polymer ?
#
loop_
_entity_poly.entity_id
_entity_poly.type
_entity_poly.pdbx_seq_one_letter_code
_entity_poly.pdbx_strand_id
1 'polypeptide(L)'
;MWLPLIEGLTPHGLRHSHKTWMLEDAIPEVLQAERLGHTVPGIRGVYSHVSDTMRDELKAKLQKRWETSLQERLRLSGNSPVPILNGLLEGAQRRVQSRSRS
;
A
#
# COMPACT_ATOMS: atom_id res chain seq x y z
N MET A 1 -24.33 1.43 12.48
CA MET A 1 -23.20 2.35 12.18
C MET A 1 -21.93 1.59 12.52
N TRP A 2 -20.99 1.46 11.59
CA TRP A 2 -19.73 0.77 11.88
C TRP A 2 -18.90 1.62 12.85
N LEU A 3 -18.47 1.04 13.97
CA LEU A 3 -17.56 1.71 14.89
C LEU A 3 -16.17 1.79 14.27
N PRO A 4 -15.45 2.91 14.44
CA PRO A 4 -14.10 3.03 13.93
C PRO A 4 -13.18 2.05 14.65
N LEU A 5 -12.29 1.40 13.90
CA LEU A 5 -11.29 0.48 14.48
C LEU A 5 -10.30 1.22 15.40
N ILE A 6 -10.05 2.50 15.12
CA ILE A 6 -9.21 3.41 15.90
C ILE A 6 -9.92 4.76 15.93
N GLU A 7 -9.97 5.41 17.09
CA GLU A 7 -10.54 6.74 17.22
C GLU A 7 -9.87 7.74 16.27
N GLY A 8 -10.67 8.58 15.60
CA GLY A 8 -10.17 9.56 14.62
C GLY A 8 -9.81 9.00 13.25
N LEU A 9 -9.91 7.68 13.01
CA LEU A 9 -9.70 7.10 11.69
C LEU A 9 -10.83 7.51 10.73
N THR A 10 -10.49 8.26 9.69
CA THR A 10 -11.44 8.68 8.65
C THR A 10 -11.00 8.22 7.26
N PRO A 11 -11.94 8.01 6.32
CA PRO A 11 -11.58 7.75 4.92
C PRO A 11 -10.70 8.84 4.30
N HIS A 12 -10.92 10.10 4.69
CA HIS A 12 -10.10 11.22 4.24
C HIS A 12 -8.66 11.14 4.78
N GLY A 13 -8.48 10.75 6.05
CA GLY A 13 -7.17 10.50 6.63
C GLY A 13 -6.41 9.40 5.89
N LEU A 14 -7.09 8.30 5.54
CA LEU A 14 -6.50 7.23 4.74
C LEU A 14 -6.03 7.69 3.35
N ARG A 15 -6.80 8.59 2.72
CA ARG A 15 -6.41 9.20 1.44
C ARG A 15 -5.15 10.06 1.56
N HIS A 16 -5.00 10.83 2.64
CA HIS A 16 -3.78 11.58 2.92
C HIS A 16 -2.58 10.65 3.17
N SER A 17 -2.76 9.59 3.95
CA SER A 17 -1.70 8.59 4.14
C SER A 17 -1.25 7.97 2.82
N HIS A 18 -2.18 7.68 1.90
CA HIS A 18 -1.83 7.19 0.58
C HIS A 18 -1.00 8.19 -0.23
N LYS A 19 -1.34 9.48 -0.17
CA LYS A 19 -0.52 10.55 -0.78
C LYS A 19 0.89 10.57 -0.19
N THR A 20 1.03 10.49 1.13
CA THR A 20 2.33 10.45 1.81
C THR A 20 3.17 9.25 1.36
N TRP A 21 2.60 8.04 1.29
CA TRP A 21 3.34 6.86 0.82
C TRP A 21 3.81 6.99 -0.63
N MET A 22 2.99 7.56 -1.51
CA MET A 22 3.42 7.81 -2.89
C MET A 22 4.58 8.82 -2.97
N LEU A 23 4.63 9.81 -2.07
CA LEU A 23 5.77 10.74 -1.96
C LEU A 23 7.03 10.01 -1.48
N GLU A 24 6.92 9.22 -0.40
CA GLU A 24 8.03 8.42 0.14
C GLU A 24 8.60 7.44 -0.88
N ASP A 25 7.73 6.83 -1.70
CA ASP A 25 8.13 5.88 -2.74
C ASP A 25 8.58 6.55 -4.04
N ALA A 26 8.69 7.89 -4.06
CA ALA A 26 9.08 8.71 -5.20
C ALA A 26 8.22 8.47 -6.47
N ILE A 27 6.92 8.21 -6.28
CA ILE A 27 5.99 8.02 -7.39
C ILE A 27 5.84 9.34 -8.16
N PRO A 28 5.85 9.34 -9.52
CA PRO A 28 5.74 10.59 -10.28
C PRO A 28 4.45 11.35 -9.98
N GLU A 29 4.54 12.69 -9.88
CA GLU A 29 3.42 13.57 -9.49
C GLU A 29 2.16 13.38 -10.36
N VAL A 30 2.34 13.14 -11.66
CA VAL A 30 1.23 12.89 -12.59
C VAL A 30 0.43 11.63 -12.23
N LEU A 31 1.12 10.55 -11.83
CA LEU A 31 0.46 9.32 -11.37
C LEU A 31 -0.17 9.53 -9.99
N GLN A 32 0.47 10.30 -9.10
CA GLN A 32 -0.14 10.63 -7.81
C GLN A 32 -1.45 11.40 -7.98
N ALA A 33 -1.46 12.39 -8.86
CA ALA A 33 -2.64 13.19 -9.16
C ALA A 33 -3.74 12.32 -9.75
N GLU A 34 -3.44 11.55 -10.79
CA GLU A 34 -4.40 10.66 -11.44
C GLU A 34 -4.97 9.62 -10.45
N ARG A 35 -4.11 8.98 -9.64
CA ARG A 35 -4.53 8.00 -8.62
C ARG A 35 -5.47 8.60 -7.60
N LEU A 36 -5.31 9.87 -7.30
CA LEU A 36 -6.18 10.62 -6.40
C LEU A 36 -7.38 11.24 -7.14
N GLY A 37 -7.47 11.17 -8.47
CA GLY A 37 -8.52 11.84 -9.23
C GLY A 37 -8.35 13.36 -9.27
N HIS A 38 -7.10 13.83 -9.20
CA HIS A 38 -6.70 15.23 -9.38
C HIS A 38 -6.05 15.42 -10.75
N THR A 39 -6.01 16.66 -11.22
CA THR A 39 -5.28 17.07 -12.43
C THR A 39 -4.01 17.83 -12.04
N VAL A 40 -2.91 17.58 -12.75
CA VAL A 40 -1.68 18.38 -12.60
C VAL A 40 -1.84 19.67 -13.41
N PRO A 41 -1.66 20.86 -12.80
CA PRO A 41 -1.77 22.12 -13.54
C PRO A 41 -0.56 22.39 -14.44
N GLY A 42 -0.78 23.19 -15.49
CA GLY A 42 0.26 23.72 -16.38
C GLY A 42 0.81 22.70 -17.39
N ILE A 43 1.91 23.07 -18.04
CA ILE A 43 2.57 22.31 -19.12
C ILE A 43 2.84 20.85 -18.73
N ARG A 44 3.24 20.61 -17.48
CA ARG A 44 3.50 19.24 -16.99
C ARG A 44 2.29 18.33 -17.11
N GLY A 45 1.08 18.83 -16.80
CA GLY A 45 -0.15 18.05 -16.94
C GLY A 45 -0.58 17.82 -18.39
N VAL A 46 -0.16 18.70 -19.31
CA VAL A 46 -0.47 18.59 -20.75
C VAL A 46 0.39 17.52 -21.43
N TYR A 47 1.67 17.42 -21.05
CA TYR A 47 2.64 16.54 -21.73
C TYR A 47 2.98 15.26 -20.98
N SER A 48 2.54 15.10 -19.72
CA SER A 48 2.81 13.88 -18.96
C SER A 48 1.64 12.91 -19.08
N HIS A 49 1.93 11.70 -19.55
CA HIS A 49 0.97 10.60 -19.55
C HIS A 49 1.40 9.54 -18.54
N VAL A 50 0.43 9.02 -17.80
CA VAL A 50 0.65 7.85 -16.95
C VAL A 50 0.76 6.62 -17.85
N SER A 51 1.90 5.93 -17.80
CA SER A 51 2.08 4.65 -18.48
C SER A 51 1.71 3.47 -17.59
N ASP A 52 1.50 2.31 -18.20
CA ASP A 52 1.26 1.06 -17.47
C ASP A 52 2.45 0.68 -16.59
N THR A 53 3.68 0.91 -17.06
CA THR A 53 4.90 0.69 -16.26
C THR A 53 4.88 1.47 -14.95
N MET A 54 4.47 2.75 -14.98
CA MET A 54 4.37 3.55 -13.75
C MET A 54 3.32 2.98 -12.79
N ARG A 55 2.20 2.45 -13.32
CA ARG A 55 1.16 1.79 -12.51
C ARG A 55 1.67 0.49 -11.90
N ASP A 56 2.43 -0.28 -12.68
CA ASP A 56 3.05 -1.53 -12.22
C ASP A 56 4.07 -1.26 -11.11
N GLU A 57 4.88 -0.22 -11.25
CA GLU A 57 5.80 0.24 -10.20
C GLU A 57 5.04 0.65 -8.93
N LEU A 58 3.98 1.44 -9.04
CA LEU A 58 3.14 1.80 -7.90
C LEU A 58 2.56 0.55 -7.20
N LYS A 59 2.01 -0.40 -7.97
CA LYS A 59 1.50 -1.67 -7.43
C LYS A 59 2.60 -2.44 -6.71
N ALA A 60 3.80 -2.54 -7.29
CA ALA A 60 4.92 -3.24 -6.68
C ALA A 60 5.36 -2.59 -5.35
N LYS A 61 5.40 -1.25 -5.27
CA LYS A 61 5.71 -0.53 -4.03
C LYS A 61 4.65 -0.75 -2.95
N LEU A 62 3.38 -0.65 -3.30
CA LEU A 62 2.27 -0.91 -2.37
C LEU A 62 2.25 -2.38 -1.90
N GLN A 63 2.51 -3.33 -2.82
CA GLN A 63 2.63 -4.75 -2.50
C GLN A 63 3.77 -4.97 -1.48
N LYS A 64 4.94 -4.34 -1.70
CA LYS A 64 6.05 -4.42 -0.76
C LYS A 64 5.68 -3.88 0.62
N ARG A 65 4.99 -2.72 0.69
CA ARG A 65 4.52 -2.15 1.96
C ARG A 65 3.54 -3.10 2.68
N TRP A 66 2.63 -3.71 1.94
CA TRP A 66 1.70 -4.71 2.47
C TRP A 66 2.42 -5.96 3.01
N GLU A 67 3.39 -6.49 2.27
CA GLU A 67 4.17 -7.65 2.71
C GLU A 67 4.97 -7.33 3.96
N THR A 68 5.62 -6.16 4.02
CA THR A 68 6.32 -5.68 5.22
C THR A 68 5.36 -5.57 6.41
N SER A 69 4.15 -5.01 6.24
CA SER A 69 3.20 -4.89 7.34
C SER A 69 2.72 -6.24 7.88
N LEU A 70 2.59 -7.26 7.01
CA LEU A 70 2.33 -8.64 7.44
C LEU A 70 3.50 -9.21 8.26
N GLN A 71 4.76 -8.92 7.88
CA GLN A 71 5.92 -9.35 8.66
C GLN A 71 5.97 -8.66 10.03
N GLU A 72 5.71 -7.36 10.09
CA GLU A 72 5.61 -6.65 11.39
C GLU A 72 4.47 -7.21 12.24
N ARG A 73 3.32 -7.51 11.63
CA ARG A 73 2.19 -8.12 12.34
C ARG A 73 2.53 -9.50 12.89
N LEU A 74 3.32 -10.30 12.17
CA LEU A 74 3.81 -11.60 12.63
C LEU A 74 4.72 -11.49 13.85
N ARG A 75 5.56 -10.45 13.93
CA ARG A 75 6.42 -10.19 15.09
C ARG A 75 5.63 -9.90 16.37
N LEU A 76 4.45 -9.30 16.24
CA LEU A 76 3.55 -9.04 17.36
C LEU A 76 2.83 -10.30 17.83
N SER A 77 2.35 -11.12 16.91
CA SER A 77 1.74 -12.42 17.21
C SER A 77 1.74 -13.32 15.98
N GLY A 78 2.11 -14.59 16.17
CA GLY A 78 2.21 -15.57 15.09
C GLY A 78 0.87 -16.04 14.50
N ASN A 79 -0.27 -15.67 15.11
CA ASN A 79 -1.61 -16.04 14.64
C ASN A 79 -2.64 -14.92 14.85
N SER A 80 -3.87 -15.14 14.38
CA SER A 80 -5.00 -14.24 14.62
C SER A 80 -6.30 -15.02 14.81
N PRO A 81 -7.19 -14.57 15.71
CA PRO A 81 -8.55 -15.12 15.79
C PRO A 81 -9.42 -14.75 14.59
N VAL A 82 -8.98 -13.79 13.75
CA VAL A 82 -9.68 -13.41 12.51
C VAL A 82 -9.21 -14.34 11.38
N PRO A 83 -10.07 -15.23 10.84
CA PRO A 83 -9.62 -16.32 9.95
C PRO A 83 -8.90 -15.84 8.69
N ILE A 84 -9.39 -14.78 8.05
CA ILE A 84 -8.77 -14.23 6.84
C ILE A 84 -7.36 -13.68 7.12
N LEU A 85 -7.19 -12.98 8.24
CA LEU A 85 -5.88 -12.47 8.64
C LEU A 85 -4.96 -13.62 9.02
N ASN A 86 -5.47 -14.63 9.73
CA ASN A 86 -4.68 -15.81 10.08
C ASN A 86 -4.14 -16.52 8.83
N GLY A 87 -4.98 -16.76 7.82
CA GLY A 87 -4.55 -17.37 6.56
C GLY A 87 -3.49 -16.53 5.81
N LEU A 88 -3.59 -15.19 5.87
CA LEU A 88 -2.59 -14.29 5.31
C LEU A 88 -1.25 -14.37 6.05
N LEU A 89 -1.28 -14.42 7.39
CA LEU A 89 -0.10 -14.56 8.24
C LEU A 89 0.61 -15.91 8.02
N GLU A 90 -0.14 -17.00 7.95
CA GLU A 90 0.39 -18.33 7.62
C GLU A 90 1.03 -18.35 6.22
N GLY A 91 0.37 -17.72 5.23
CA GLY A 91 0.93 -17.57 3.88
C GLY A 91 2.23 -16.77 3.87
N ALA A 92 2.30 -15.72 4.68
CA ALA A 92 3.52 -14.92 4.84
C ALA A 92 4.65 -15.71 5.51
N GLN A 93 4.36 -16.51 6.55
CA GLN A 93 5.35 -17.39 7.19
C GLN A 93 5.92 -18.43 6.22
N ARG A 94 5.06 -19.08 5.40
CA ARG A 94 5.49 -20.07 4.40
C ARG A 94 6.48 -19.47 3.39
N ARG A 95 6.24 -18.24 2.93
CA ARG A 95 7.13 -17.54 1.99
C ARG A 95 8.49 -17.17 2.59
N VAL A 96 8.54 -16.86 3.89
CA VAL A 96 9.82 -16.62 4.58
C VAL A 96 10.62 -17.91 4.68
N GLN A 97 9.97 -19.01 5.07
CA GLN A 97 10.61 -20.31 5.23
C GLN A 97 11.16 -20.88 3.92
N SER A 98 10.49 -20.64 2.79
CA SER A 98 11.00 -21.08 1.47
C SER A 98 12.24 -20.30 1.03
N ARG A 99 12.32 -19.00 1.34
CA ARG A 99 13.49 -18.14 1.04
C ARG A 99 14.72 -18.48 1.86
N SER A 100 14.56 -18.94 3.10
CA SER A 100 15.70 -19.37 3.95
C SER A 100 16.30 -20.72 3.57
N ARG A 101 15.68 -21.45 2.64
CA ARG A 101 16.10 -22.80 2.22
C ARG A 101 16.76 -22.84 0.84
N SER A 102 16.88 -21.70 0.15
CA SER A 102 17.62 -21.52 -1.12
C SER A 102 18.89 -20.74 -0.86
#